data_AF-A0A415G2U1-F1
#
_entry.id   AF-A0A415G2U1-F1
#
_cell.length_a   1.000
_cell.length_b   1.000
_cell.length_c   1.000
_cell.angle_alpha   90.00
_cell.angle_beta   90.00
_cell.angle_gamma   90.00
#
_symmetry.space_group_name_H-M   'P 1'
#
loop_
_entity.id
_entity.type
_entity.pdbx_description
1 polymer ?
#
loop_
_entity_poly.entity_id
_entity_poly.type
_entity_poly.pdbx_seq_one_letter_code
_entity_poly.pdbx_strand_id
1 'polypeptide(L)'
;MRKFKLHTGVSNPYEINVENFEKLTLKQEPYHKVGKDGVPRDFGVCPACDNPIQLMGLYKKLENTDRPYGKHYNRSLSFAPYNETAYHFCPYSSNSREVTKESRKKELTDYERNIYNAVRDYFDLAVYIIQQETGIYVGERMARRILEDYLSAEGHMYYWATLYNIPWMLLYFLRPRPCYGLEVKDGSALQIFLSERKDVCLTSGK
;
A
#
# COMPACT_ATOMS: atom_id res chain seq x y z
N MET A 1 6.25 -1.23 11.50
CA MET A 1 4.97 -0.94 10.82
C MET A 1 4.05 -0.16 11.75
N ARG A 2 3.36 0.88 11.27
CA ARG A 2 2.55 1.79 12.10
C ARG A 2 1.04 1.72 11.86
N LYS A 3 0.60 0.92 10.89
CA LYS A 3 -0.81 0.70 10.58
C LYS A 3 -1.16 -0.79 10.65
N PHE A 4 -2.42 -1.11 10.91
CA PHE A 4 -2.95 -2.47 10.93
C PHE A 4 -4.33 -2.55 10.27
N LYS A 5 -4.73 -3.75 9.90
CA LYS A 5 -6.07 -4.08 9.41
C LYS A 5 -6.74 -5.08 10.35
N LEU A 6 -8.06 -5.19 10.25
CA LEU A 6 -8.84 -6.19 10.99
C LEU A 6 -8.99 -7.52 10.23
N HIS A 7 -8.86 -7.51 8.90
CA HIS A 7 -9.03 -8.68 8.06
C HIS A 7 -8.04 -8.63 6.89
N THR A 8 -7.82 -9.77 6.25
CA THR A 8 -7.09 -9.85 4.98
C THR A 8 -7.91 -9.25 3.83
N GLY A 9 -7.27 -9.02 2.68
CA GLY A 9 -7.90 -8.42 1.51
C GLY A 9 -8.17 -6.93 1.64
N VAL A 10 -9.18 -6.46 0.92
CA VAL A 10 -9.56 -5.03 0.86
C VAL A 10 -10.22 -4.62 2.16
N SER A 11 -9.47 -3.91 3.01
CA SER A 11 -10.01 -3.29 4.22
C SER A 11 -9.29 -1.99 4.55
N ASN A 12 -9.87 -1.14 5.39
CA ASN A 12 -9.20 0.09 5.79
C ASN A 12 -8.01 -0.20 6.73
N PRO A 13 -6.83 0.41 6.49
CA PRO A 13 -5.72 0.35 7.42
C PRO A 13 -5.84 1.49 8.45
N TYR A 14 -5.76 1.14 9.73
CA TYR A 14 -5.87 2.07 10.86
C TYR A 14 -4.50 2.30 11.50
N GLU A 15 -4.26 3.49 12.05
CA GLU A 15 -3.06 3.74 12.86
C GLU A 15 -3.06 2.84 14.10
N ILE A 16 -1.90 2.28 14.45
CA ILE A 16 -1.73 1.48 15.65
C ILE A 16 -1.63 2.41 16.85
N ASN A 17 -2.75 2.57 17.55
CA ASN A 17 -2.87 3.28 18.82
C ASN A 17 -4.00 2.65 19.65
N VAL A 18 -4.07 2.99 20.94
CA VAL A 18 -5.06 2.43 21.88
C VAL A 18 -6.48 2.75 21.44
N GLU A 19 -6.76 3.99 21.06
CA GLU A 19 -8.10 4.45 20.67
C GLU A 19 -8.67 3.63 19.51
N ASN A 20 -7.91 3.53 18.40
CA ASN A 20 -8.33 2.75 17.24
C ASN A 20 -8.49 1.27 17.60
N PHE A 21 -7.54 0.69 18.32
CA PHE A 21 -7.60 -0.73 18.66
C PHE A 21 -8.83 -1.05 19.51
N GLU A 22 -9.07 -0.30 20.57
CA GLU A 22 -10.21 -0.54 21.47
C GLU A 22 -11.54 -0.26 20.79
N LYS A 23 -11.64 0.82 20.02
CA LYS A 23 -12.86 1.15 19.27
C LYS A 23 -13.22 0.07 18.26
N LEU A 24 -12.23 -0.49 17.57
CA LEU A 24 -12.45 -1.43 16.46
C LEU A 24 -12.61 -2.88 16.91
N THR A 25 -11.93 -3.26 17.99
CA THR A 25 -11.87 -4.67 18.43
C THR A 25 -12.61 -4.92 19.74
N LEU A 26 -13.00 -3.85 20.44
CA LEU A 26 -13.51 -3.89 21.82
C LEU A 26 -12.59 -4.63 22.79
N LYS A 27 -11.32 -4.84 22.41
CA LYS A 27 -10.35 -5.68 23.11
C LYS A 27 -10.84 -7.11 23.33
N GLN A 28 -11.53 -7.66 22.33
CA GLN A 28 -12.11 -9.00 22.36
C GLN A 28 -11.39 -9.96 21.40
N GLU A 29 -11.65 -11.25 21.60
CA GLU A 29 -11.33 -12.28 20.63
C GLU A 29 -11.98 -11.96 19.26
N PRO A 30 -11.29 -12.20 18.13
CA PRO A 30 -10.02 -12.90 18.01
C PRO A 30 -8.77 -12.01 18.14
N TYR A 31 -8.93 -10.70 18.34
CA TYR A 31 -7.87 -9.71 18.27
C TYR A 31 -7.09 -9.54 19.59
N HIS A 32 -7.70 -9.87 20.72
CA HIS A 32 -7.07 -9.86 22.03
C HIS A 32 -7.03 -11.28 22.60
N LYS A 33 -5.83 -11.76 22.96
CA LYS A 33 -5.65 -13.10 23.56
C LYS A 33 -4.73 -13.06 24.76
N VAL A 34 -5.06 -13.82 25.79
CA VAL A 34 -4.14 -14.08 26.91
C VAL A 34 -3.39 -15.37 26.61
N GLY A 35 -2.05 -15.29 26.56
CA GLY A 35 -1.22 -16.47 26.33
C GLY A 35 -1.19 -17.42 27.54
N LYS A 36 -0.64 -18.62 27.35
CA LYS A 36 -0.43 -19.58 28.44
C LYS A 36 0.46 -19.04 29.57
N ASP A 37 1.27 -18.04 29.26
CA ASP A 37 2.11 -17.29 30.19
C ASP A 37 1.34 -16.20 30.97
N GLY A 38 0.03 -16.09 30.78
CA GLY A 38 -0.80 -15.06 31.39
C GLY A 38 -0.62 -13.67 30.76
N VAL A 39 0.20 -13.55 29.70
CA VAL A 39 0.51 -12.25 29.08
C VAL A 39 -0.50 -11.94 27.98
N PRO A 40 -1.22 -10.81 28.06
CA PRO A 40 -2.13 -10.37 27.00
C PRO A 40 -1.35 -9.98 25.74
N ARG A 41 -1.92 -10.30 24.58
CA ARG A 41 -1.38 -10.00 23.25
C ARG A 41 -2.51 -9.51 22.36
N ASP A 42 -2.23 -8.41 21.68
CA ASP A 42 -3.12 -7.76 20.74
C ASP A 42 -2.64 -8.04 19.31
N PHE A 43 -3.57 -8.31 18.40
CA PHE A 43 -3.29 -8.75 17.06
C PHE A 43 -4.04 -7.94 16.00
N GLY A 44 -3.51 -7.98 14.79
CA GLY A 44 -4.15 -7.45 13.59
C GLY A 44 -3.55 -8.09 12.35
N VAL A 45 -3.79 -7.46 11.20
CA VAL A 45 -3.30 -7.90 9.90
C VAL A 45 -2.37 -6.85 9.30
N CYS A 46 -1.25 -7.29 8.72
CA CYS A 46 -0.32 -6.44 8.00
C CYS A 46 -1.01 -5.82 6.78
N PRO A 47 -1.01 -4.48 6.59
CA PRO A 47 -1.58 -3.86 5.40
C PRO A 47 -0.85 -4.21 4.10
N ALA A 48 0.44 -4.58 4.16
CA ALA A 48 1.25 -4.78 2.95
C ALA A 48 1.29 -6.22 2.43
N CYS A 49 1.07 -7.23 3.29
CA CYS A 49 1.24 -8.63 2.90
C CYS A 49 0.20 -9.58 3.51
N ASP A 50 -0.82 -9.06 4.18
CA ASP A 50 -1.91 -9.81 4.81
C ASP A 50 -1.53 -10.83 5.89
N ASN A 51 -0.25 -10.89 6.25
CA ASN A 51 0.18 -11.72 7.36
C ASN A 51 -0.32 -11.20 8.71
N PRO A 52 -0.54 -12.11 9.67
CA PRO A 52 -0.77 -11.76 11.07
C PRO A 52 0.34 -10.86 11.63
N ILE A 53 -0.07 -9.89 12.45
CA ILE A 53 0.85 -9.06 13.21
C ILE A 53 0.42 -9.01 14.67
N GLN A 54 1.38 -8.99 15.58
CA GLN A 54 1.19 -8.61 16.96
C GLN A 54 1.41 -7.09 17.10
N LEU A 55 0.51 -6.42 17.82
CA LEU A 55 0.59 -5.00 18.10
C LEU A 55 1.41 -4.80 19.37
N MET A 56 2.64 -4.34 19.18
CA MET A 56 3.63 -4.16 20.25
C MET A 56 3.53 -2.76 20.83
N GLY A 57 3.60 -2.68 22.15
CA GLY A 57 3.73 -1.41 22.88
C GLY A 57 2.46 -0.55 22.91
N LEU A 58 1.27 -1.10 22.63
CA LEU A 58 -0.01 -0.36 22.69
C LEU A 58 -0.26 0.24 24.08
N TYR A 59 -0.15 -0.58 25.13
CA TYR A 59 -0.49 -0.19 26.51
C TYR A 59 0.74 0.05 27.39
N LYS A 60 1.91 -0.43 26.97
CA LYS A 60 3.16 -0.33 27.73
C LYS A 60 4.24 0.20 26.81
N LYS A 61 4.85 1.31 27.20
CA LYS A 61 6.00 1.87 26.49
C LYS A 61 7.14 0.85 26.46
N LEU A 62 7.76 0.70 25.29
CA LEU A 62 8.91 -0.16 25.08
C LEU A 62 10.20 0.67 25.20
N GLU A 63 11.29 0.05 25.64
CA GLU A 63 12.56 0.77 25.85
C GLU A 63 13.12 1.36 24.55
N ASN A 64 13.01 0.61 23.45
CA ASN A 64 13.64 0.94 22.17
C ASN A 64 12.72 1.68 21.19
N THR A 65 11.50 2.05 21.59
CA THR A 65 10.62 2.87 20.74
C THR A 65 9.60 3.64 21.57
N ASP A 66 9.36 4.87 21.13
CA ASP A 66 8.39 5.80 21.67
C ASP A 66 6.94 5.52 21.23
N ARG A 67 6.73 4.75 20.16
CA ARG A 67 5.41 4.55 19.56
C ARG A 67 5.08 3.06 19.37
N PRO A 68 3.79 2.67 19.50
CA PRO A 68 3.34 1.32 19.19
C PRO A 68 3.63 0.92 17.73
N TYR A 69 3.85 -0.37 17.48
CA TYR A 69 4.10 -0.87 16.14
C TYR A 69 3.61 -2.30 15.92
N GLY A 70 3.35 -2.64 14.68
CA GLY A 70 3.05 -4.00 14.25
C GLY A 70 4.33 -4.80 14.02
N LYS A 71 4.41 -5.96 14.65
CA LYS A 71 5.45 -6.98 14.41
C LYS A 71 4.80 -8.20 13.76
N HIS A 72 5.35 -8.69 12.65
CA HIS A 72 4.85 -9.92 12.03
C HIS A 72 4.84 -11.08 13.03
N TYR A 73 3.74 -11.81 13.02
CA TYR A 73 3.53 -12.99 13.85
C TYR A 73 3.62 -14.23 12.94
N ASN A 74 4.57 -15.11 13.23
CA ASN A 74 4.94 -16.25 12.38
C ASN A 74 4.01 -17.46 12.52
N ARG A 75 2.75 -17.23 12.89
CA ARG A 75 1.72 -18.26 13.04
C ARG A 75 0.40 -17.73 12.54
N SER A 76 -0.40 -18.60 11.95
CA SER A 76 -1.76 -18.27 11.52
C SER A 76 -2.65 -17.94 12.70
N LEU A 77 -3.53 -16.95 12.50
CA LEU A 77 -4.65 -16.63 13.37
C LEU A 77 -5.95 -16.96 12.62
N SER A 78 -7.06 -17.10 13.34
CA SER A 78 -8.36 -17.46 12.76
C SER A 78 -8.84 -16.50 11.66
N PHE A 79 -8.40 -15.25 11.70
CA PHE A 79 -8.77 -14.20 10.75
C PHE A 79 -7.65 -13.84 9.76
N ALA A 80 -6.48 -14.48 9.85
CA ALA A 80 -5.34 -14.20 8.96
C ALA A 80 -4.39 -15.41 8.89
N PRO A 81 -4.28 -16.10 7.74
CA PRO A 81 -3.29 -17.15 7.54
C PRO A 81 -1.89 -16.55 7.44
N TYR A 82 -0.90 -17.25 7.98
CA TYR A 82 0.50 -16.89 7.80
C TYR A 82 1.04 -17.44 6.46
N ASN A 83 1.75 -16.59 5.72
CA ASN A 83 2.43 -16.87 4.47
C ASN A 83 3.90 -16.40 4.56
N GLU A 84 4.81 -17.37 4.68
CA GLU A 84 6.26 -17.15 4.76
C GLU A 84 6.81 -16.40 3.54
N THR A 85 6.32 -16.72 2.35
CA THR A 85 6.76 -16.04 1.11
C THR A 85 6.36 -14.58 1.15
N ALA A 86 5.10 -14.28 1.46
CA ALA A 86 4.61 -12.91 1.60
C ALA A 86 5.36 -12.13 2.69
N TYR A 87 5.78 -12.80 3.78
CA TYR A 87 6.62 -12.19 4.81
C TYR A 87 8.00 -11.79 4.28
N HIS A 88 8.67 -12.69 3.54
CA HIS A 88 9.99 -12.43 2.97
C HIS A 88 10.02 -11.31 1.94
N PHE A 89 8.90 -10.95 1.34
CA PHE A 89 8.82 -9.86 0.35
C PHE A 89 8.05 -8.64 0.88
N CYS A 90 7.66 -8.66 2.15
CA CYS A 90 6.95 -7.55 2.76
C CYS A 90 7.90 -6.38 3.06
N PRO A 91 7.60 -5.15 2.62
CA PRO A 91 8.44 -3.98 2.90
C PRO A 91 8.54 -3.63 4.39
N TYR A 92 7.65 -4.20 5.23
CA TYR A 92 7.69 -4.05 6.69
C TYR A 92 8.36 -5.22 7.42
N SER A 93 8.87 -6.21 6.69
CA SER A 93 9.62 -7.32 7.28
C SER A 93 11.02 -6.87 7.67
N SER A 94 11.53 -7.36 8.80
CA SER A 94 12.93 -7.13 9.18
C SER A 94 13.90 -7.83 8.24
N ASN A 95 13.43 -8.87 7.54
CA ASN A 95 14.23 -9.72 6.65
C ASN A 95 13.61 -9.71 5.25
N SER A 96 13.23 -8.53 4.76
CA SER A 96 12.72 -8.39 3.38
C SER A 96 13.84 -8.70 2.40
N ARG A 97 13.51 -9.52 1.40
CA ARG A 97 14.35 -9.76 0.23
C ARG A 97 14.31 -8.54 -0.68
N GLU A 98 15.37 -8.40 -1.46
CA GLU A 98 15.45 -7.41 -2.52
C GLU A 98 14.46 -7.76 -3.64
N VAL A 99 13.85 -6.73 -4.22
CA VAL A 99 12.85 -6.85 -5.27
C VAL A 99 13.24 -5.91 -6.41
N THR A 100 13.44 -6.48 -7.60
CA THR A 100 13.67 -5.71 -8.84
C THR A 100 12.35 -5.49 -9.58
N LYS A 101 12.30 -4.58 -10.55
CA LYS A 101 11.08 -4.26 -11.32
C LYS A 101 10.52 -5.47 -12.08
N GLU A 102 11.35 -6.44 -12.40
CA GLU A 102 11.04 -7.68 -13.11
C GLU A 102 10.54 -8.79 -12.17
N SER A 103 10.67 -8.61 -10.86
CA SER A 103 10.32 -9.63 -9.88
C SER A 103 8.81 -9.85 -9.85
N ARG A 104 8.37 -11.08 -10.14
CA ARG A 104 6.95 -11.49 -10.08
C ARG A 104 6.77 -12.61 -9.07
N LYS A 105 5.63 -12.58 -8.39
CA LYS A 105 5.16 -13.70 -7.59
C LYS A 105 4.92 -14.90 -8.50
N LYS A 106 5.34 -16.07 -8.05
CA LYS A 106 5.22 -17.32 -8.82
C LYS A 106 3.80 -17.88 -8.85
N GLU A 107 3.02 -17.56 -7.83
CA GLU A 107 1.67 -18.09 -7.64
C GLU A 107 0.68 -16.94 -7.54
N LEU A 108 -0.46 -17.10 -8.22
CA LEU A 108 -1.61 -16.20 -8.12
C LEU A 108 -2.47 -16.67 -6.94
N THR A 109 -2.54 -15.86 -5.90
CA THR A 109 -3.44 -16.09 -4.75
C THR A 109 -4.59 -15.09 -4.76
N ASP A 110 -5.47 -15.18 -3.77
CA ASP A 110 -6.55 -14.20 -3.59
C ASP A 110 -6.01 -12.78 -3.34
N TYR A 111 -4.79 -12.63 -2.81
CA TYR A 111 -4.18 -11.32 -2.61
C TYR A 111 -3.92 -10.60 -3.93
N GLU A 112 -3.23 -11.26 -4.87
CA GLU A 112 -2.94 -10.70 -6.20
C GLU A 112 -4.22 -10.52 -7.01
N ARG A 113 -5.18 -11.44 -6.87
CA ARG A 113 -6.52 -11.33 -7.49
C ARG A 113 -7.26 -10.10 -6.97
N ASN A 114 -7.18 -9.80 -5.68
CA ASN A 114 -7.78 -8.62 -5.08
C ASN A 114 -7.14 -7.33 -5.61
N ILE A 115 -5.82 -7.29 -5.81
CA ILE A 115 -5.14 -6.13 -6.44
C ILE A 115 -5.63 -5.94 -7.86
N TYR A 116 -5.68 -7.01 -8.65
CA TYR A 116 -6.19 -6.95 -10.02
C TYR A 116 -7.64 -6.43 -10.07
N ASN A 117 -8.52 -7.01 -9.25
CA ASN A 117 -9.93 -6.59 -9.20
C ASN A 117 -10.07 -5.14 -8.75
N ALA A 118 -9.28 -4.69 -7.77
CA ALA A 118 -9.30 -3.30 -7.33
C ALA A 118 -8.84 -2.33 -8.43
N VAL A 119 -7.82 -2.70 -9.23
CA VAL A 119 -7.44 -1.92 -10.42
C VAL A 119 -8.59 -1.90 -11.42
N ARG A 120 -9.22 -3.04 -11.72
CA ARG A 120 -10.34 -3.12 -12.68
C ARG A 120 -11.53 -2.27 -12.25
N ASP A 121 -11.93 -2.37 -10.99
CA ASP A 121 -13.18 -1.81 -10.48
C ASP A 121 -13.06 -0.33 -10.12
N TYR A 122 -11.84 0.14 -9.81
CA TYR A 122 -11.59 1.51 -9.31
C TYR A 122 -10.46 2.23 -10.08
N PHE A 123 -10.27 1.89 -11.36
CA PHE A 123 -9.20 2.47 -12.18
C PHE A 123 -9.30 3.99 -12.29
N ASP A 124 -10.52 4.50 -12.51
CA ASP A 124 -10.84 5.92 -12.59
C ASP A 124 -10.49 6.66 -11.30
N LEU A 125 -10.79 6.08 -10.13
CA LEU A 125 -10.42 6.63 -8.84
C LEU A 125 -8.89 6.63 -8.65
N ALA A 126 -8.20 5.57 -9.08
CA ALA A 126 -6.74 5.54 -9.04
C ALA A 126 -6.13 6.64 -9.92
N VAL A 127 -6.68 6.86 -11.11
CA VAL A 127 -6.29 7.96 -12.01
C VAL A 127 -6.60 9.32 -11.38
N TYR A 128 -7.74 9.48 -10.73
CA TYR A 128 -8.07 10.71 -10.00
C TYR A 128 -7.03 11.03 -8.92
N ILE A 129 -6.62 10.04 -8.12
CA ILE A 129 -5.58 10.20 -7.10
C ILE A 129 -4.25 10.60 -7.75
N ILE A 130 -3.85 9.93 -8.84
CA ILE A 130 -2.63 10.29 -9.59
C ILE A 130 -2.68 11.77 -10.00
N GLN A 131 -3.80 12.24 -10.55
CA GLN A 131 -3.94 13.64 -10.98
C GLN A 131 -3.85 14.62 -9.81
N GLN A 132 -4.50 14.33 -8.67
CA GLN A 132 -4.46 15.22 -7.51
C GLN A 132 -3.05 15.33 -6.93
N GLU A 133 -2.35 14.21 -6.81
CA GLU A 133 -1.03 14.18 -6.17
C GLU A 133 0.08 14.69 -7.07
N THR A 134 0.03 14.40 -8.38
CA THR A 134 1.07 14.83 -9.32
C THR A 134 0.82 16.23 -9.87
N GLY A 135 -0.44 16.69 -9.88
CA GLY A 135 -0.85 17.89 -10.60
C GLY A 135 -0.84 17.73 -12.13
N ILE A 136 -0.55 16.54 -12.66
CA ILE A 136 -0.58 16.28 -14.11
C ILE A 136 -1.99 15.82 -14.49
N TYR A 137 -2.55 16.41 -15.54
CA TYR A 137 -3.82 15.95 -16.10
C TYR A 137 -3.63 14.62 -16.85
N VAL A 138 -4.50 13.66 -16.56
CA VAL A 138 -4.48 12.31 -17.13
C VAL A 138 -5.75 12.12 -17.98
N GLY A 139 -5.68 12.55 -19.24
CA GLY A 139 -6.75 12.30 -20.21
C GLY A 139 -6.87 10.83 -20.63
N GLU A 140 -7.94 10.48 -21.34
CA GLU A 140 -8.27 9.10 -21.72
C GLU A 140 -7.11 8.35 -22.38
N ARG A 141 -6.40 9.00 -23.31
CA ARG A 141 -5.26 8.40 -24.01
C ARG A 141 -4.11 8.04 -23.05
N MET A 142 -3.85 8.87 -22.04
CA MET A 142 -2.82 8.60 -21.04
C MET A 142 -3.30 7.51 -20.08
N ALA A 143 -4.54 7.60 -19.59
CA ALA A 143 -5.15 6.61 -18.71
C ALA A 143 -5.08 5.21 -19.34
N ARG A 144 -5.49 5.07 -20.61
CA ARG A 144 -5.41 3.80 -21.35
C ARG A 144 -3.99 3.24 -21.38
N ARG A 145 -2.98 4.09 -21.65
CA ARG A 145 -1.58 3.67 -21.69
C ARG A 145 -1.05 3.23 -20.33
N ILE A 146 -1.41 3.95 -19.26
CA ILE A 146 -1.06 3.57 -17.88
C ILE A 146 -1.60 2.17 -17.58
N LEU A 147 -2.86 1.90 -17.93
CA LEU A 147 -3.49 0.59 -17.73
C LEU A 147 -2.83 -0.50 -18.58
N GLU A 148 -2.61 -0.25 -19.87
CA GLU A 148 -1.97 -1.19 -20.80
C GLU A 148 -0.55 -1.57 -20.33
N ASP A 149 0.27 -0.58 -19.96
CA ASP A 149 1.63 -0.81 -19.47
C ASP A 149 1.61 -1.63 -18.18
N TYR A 150 0.74 -1.28 -17.22
CA TYR A 150 0.57 -2.03 -15.97
C TYR A 150 0.14 -3.49 -16.20
N LEU A 151 -0.83 -3.73 -17.07
CA LEU A 151 -1.31 -5.07 -17.41
C LEU A 151 -0.24 -5.88 -18.14
N SER A 152 0.44 -5.27 -19.12
CA SER A 152 1.51 -5.94 -19.88
C SER A 152 2.70 -6.34 -19.00
N ALA A 153 2.94 -5.58 -17.94
CA ALA A 153 3.97 -5.87 -16.96
C ALA A 153 3.49 -6.82 -15.85
N GLU A 154 2.24 -7.31 -15.87
CA GLU A 154 1.65 -8.09 -14.77
C GLU A 154 1.82 -7.39 -13.40
N GLY A 155 1.57 -6.07 -13.35
CA GLY A 155 1.87 -5.25 -12.17
C GLY A 155 1.18 -5.70 -10.88
N HIS A 156 0.05 -6.42 -10.98
CA HIS A 156 -0.66 -7.00 -9.84
C HIS A 156 0.09 -8.18 -9.19
N MET A 157 0.99 -8.83 -9.94
CA MET A 157 1.86 -9.91 -9.48
C MET A 157 3.20 -9.42 -8.93
N TYR A 158 3.44 -8.11 -8.93
CA TYR A 158 4.68 -7.54 -8.39
C TYR A 158 4.75 -7.70 -6.86
N TYR A 159 5.93 -8.04 -6.32
CA TYR A 159 6.08 -8.33 -4.90
C TYR A 159 5.73 -7.17 -3.97
N TRP A 160 5.96 -5.92 -4.40
CA TRP A 160 5.59 -4.72 -3.63
C TRP A 160 4.28 -4.08 -4.09
N ALA A 161 3.53 -4.72 -4.98
CA ALA A 161 2.16 -4.30 -5.24
C ALA A 161 1.27 -4.67 -4.05
N THR A 162 0.52 -3.69 -3.58
CA THR A 162 -0.44 -3.81 -2.49
C THR A 162 -1.74 -3.12 -2.87
N LEU A 163 -2.81 -3.41 -2.14
CA LEU A 163 -4.08 -2.71 -2.32
C LEU A 163 -4.00 -1.20 -2.02
N TYR A 164 -3.01 -0.77 -1.24
CA TYR A 164 -2.89 0.60 -0.74
C TYR A 164 -1.92 1.49 -1.52
N ASN A 165 -1.26 0.94 -2.55
CA ASN A 165 -0.34 1.70 -3.40
C ASN A 165 -0.66 1.55 -4.89
N ILE A 166 -1.87 1.11 -5.25
CA ILE A 166 -2.30 0.91 -6.64
C ILE A 166 -1.98 2.12 -7.55
N PRO A 167 -2.33 3.38 -7.18
CA PRO A 167 -1.99 4.55 -8.01
C PRO A 167 -0.50 4.63 -8.34
N TRP A 168 0.35 4.31 -7.37
CA TRP A 168 1.81 4.36 -7.52
C TRP A 168 2.34 3.18 -8.31
N MET A 169 1.73 1.99 -8.19
CA MET A 169 2.11 0.84 -8.99
C MET A 169 1.76 1.02 -10.47
N LEU A 170 0.64 1.67 -10.76
CA LEU A 170 0.27 2.09 -12.12
C LEU A 170 1.37 2.97 -12.74
N LEU A 171 1.84 3.99 -12.02
CA LEU A 171 2.92 4.87 -12.49
C LEU A 171 4.29 4.16 -12.52
N TYR A 172 4.57 3.29 -11.55
CA TYR A 172 5.84 2.57 -11.47
C TYR A 172 6.06 1.68 -12.71
N PHE A 173 4.99 1.07 -13.22
CA PHE A 173 5.05 0.22 -14.42
C PHE A 173 4.85 0.99 -15.74
N LEU A 174 4.50 2.27 -15.70
CA LEU A 174 4.45 3.12 -16.88
C LEU A 174 5.82 3.14 -17.58
N ARG A 175 5.85 2.89 -18.88
CA ARG A 175 7.09 2.95 -19.66
C ARG A 175 7.57 4.40 -19.77
N PRO A 176 8.89 4.66 -19.68
CA PRO A 176 9.43 6.02 -19.77
C PRO A 176 9.00 6.72 -21.05
N ARG A 177 8.53 7.96 -20.92
CA ARG A 177 8.16 8.81 -22.06
C ARG A 177 8.48 10.27 -21.76
N PRO A 178 8.69 11.09 -22.80
CA PRO A 178 8.83 12.53 -22.62
C PRO A 178 7.55 13.12 -22.02
N CYS A 179 7.71 14.05 -21.07
CA CYS A 179 6.61 14.80 -20.47
C CYS A 179 6.21 16.04 -21.30
N TYR A 180 6.65 16.15 -22.55
CA TYR A 180 6.30 17.26 -23.43
C TYR A 180 4.82 17.24 -23.80
N GLY A 181 4.17 18.40 -23.72
CA GLY A 181 2.76 18.57 -24.05
C GLY A 181 1.80 17.98 -23.02
N LEU A 182 2.28 17.61 -21.83
CA LEU A 182 1.41 17.25 -20.72
C LEU A 182 0.79 18.50 -20.11
N GLU A 183 -0.51 18.42 -19.86
CA GLU A 183 -1.25 19.46 -19.17
C GLU A 183 -1.00 19.35 -17.66
N VAL A 184 -0.78 20.51 -17.02
CA VAL A 184 -0.52 20.61 -15.58
C VAL A 184 -1.61 21.48 -14.97
N LYS A 185 -2.18 21.03 -13.85
CA LYS A 185 -3.22 21.73 -13.11
C LYS A 185 -2.71 23.09 -12.64
N ASP A 186 -3.47 24.13 -12.97
CA ASP A 186 -3.17 25.50 -12.55
C ASP A 186 -3.14 25.63 -11.03
N GLY A 187 -2.19 26.40 -10.51
CA GLY A 187 -1.94 26.57 -9.08
C GLY A 187 -1.46 25.31 -8.34
N SER A 188 -1.19 24.20 -9.03
CA SER A 188 -0.59 23.02 -8.39
C SER A 188 0.88 23.27 -8.01
N ALA A 189 1.39 22.55 -7.02
CA ALA A 189 2.80 22.64 -6.62
C ALA A 189 3.75 22.34 -7.80
N LEU A 190 3.37 21.42 -8.69
CA LEU A 190 4.12 21.13 -9.90
C LEU A 190 4.13 22.32 -10.86
N GLN A 191 2.98 22.97 -11.10
CA GLN A 191 2.92 24.14 -11.98
C GLN A 191 3.76 25.30 -11.44
N ILE A 192 3.67 25.58 -10.13
CA ILE A 192 4.46 26.62 -9.48
C ILE A 192 5.94 26.33 -9.64
N PHE A 193 6.38 25.10 -9.32
CA PHE A 193 7.76 24.68 -9.47
C PHE A 193 8.25 24.82 -10.93
N LEU A 194 7.47 24.38 -11.91
CA LEU A 194 7.84 24.46 -13.33
C LEU A 194 7.88 25.91 -13.84
N SER A 195 7.11 26.83 -13.26
CA SER A 195 7.12 28.24 -13.65
C SER A 195 8.43 28.97 -13.30
N GLU A 196 9.16 28.46 -12.31
CA GLU A 196 10.46 29.01 -11.88
C GLU A 196 11.63 28.47 -12.72
N ARG A 197 11.37 27.48 -13.59
CA ARG A 197 12.39 26.77 -14.37
C ARG A 197 12.64 27.46 -15.71
N LYS A 198 13.84 28.01 -15.88
CA LYS A 198 14.27 28.66 -17.15
C LYS A 198 14.35 27.69 -18.33
N ASP A 199 14.48 26.39 -18.06
CA ASP A 199 14.58 25.30 -19.03
C ASP A 199 13.23 24.69 -19.41
N VAL A 200 12.11 25.20 -18.86
CA VAL A 200 10.76 24.71 -19.13
C VAL A 200 9.92 25.83 -19.74
N CYS A 201 9.25 25.52 -20.85
CA CYS A 201 8.27 26.42 -21.44
C CYS A 201 6.86 25.94 -21.05
N LEU A 202 6.23 26.65 -20.11
CA LEU A 202 4.80 26.49 -19.85
C LEU A 202 4.02 27.36 -20.83
N THR A 203 3.08 26.75 -21.53
CA THR A 203 2.17 27.47 -22.44
C THR A 203 0.75 27.36 -21.88
N SER A 204 -0.02 28.43 -21.97
CA SER A 204 -1.44 28.39 -21.61
C SER A 204 -2.16 27.44 -22.57
N GLY A 205 -2.87 26.45 -22.03
CA GLY A 205 -3.72 25.56 -22.81
C GLY A 205 -4.76 26.35 -23.62
N LYS A 206 -5.12 25.83 -24.80
CA LYS A 206 -6.23 26.36 -25.59
C LYS A 206 -7.57 26.02 -24.96
#